data_AF-A0A1V2ATM1-F1
#
_entry.id   AF-A0A1V2ATM1-F1
#
_cell.length_a   1.000
_cell.length_b   1.000
_cell.length_c   1.000
_cell.angle_alpha   90.00
_cell.angle_beta   90.00
_cell.angle_gamma   90.00
#
_symmetry.space_group_name_H-M   'P 1'
#
loop_
_entity.id
_entity.type
_entity.pdbx_description
1 polymer ?
#
loop_
_entity_poly.entity_id
_entity_poly.type
_entity_poly.pdbx_seq_one_letter_code
_entity_poly.pdbx_strand_id
1 'polypeptide(L)'
;QKLPTPAKYKAEFEWLKEVDSLALANAQLNLQTAYKNFFRGKNDFPTFKSKKDRKSYTTNVVNGNIMLLNGHIKLPKLKMVRIKQHREIPQDHVIKSCTISMTPTG
;
A
#
# COMPACT_ATOMS: atom_id res chain seq x y z
N GLN A 1 14.28 6.77 18.63
CA GLN A 1 12.92 6.65 19.20
C GLN A 1 12.12 5.69 18.33
N LYS A 2 11.52 4.64 18.89
CA LYS A 2 10.77 3.64 18.11
C LYS A 2 9.42 4.24 17.73
N LEU A 3 9.16 4.41 16.44
CA LEU A 3 7.88 4.94 15.96
C LEU A 3 6.73 4.02 16.38
N PRO A 4 5.56 4.57 16.77
CA PRO A 4 4.40 3.76 17.11
C PRO A 4 4.01 2.91 15.90
N THR A 5 3.81 1.62 16.12
CA THR A 5 3.29 0.71 15.10
C THR A 5 1.80 0.96 14.88
N PRO A 6 1.25 0.73 13.68
CA PRO A 6 -0.18 0.91 13.40
C PRO A 6 -1.12 0.19 14.39
N ALA A 7 -0.65 -0.88 15.03
CA ALA A 7 -1.39 -1.63 16.04
C ALA A 7 -1.89 -0.77 17.22
N LYS A 8 -1.14 0.27 17.63
CA LYS A 8 -1.54 1.14 18.75
C LYS A 8 -2.83 1.92 18.46
N TYR A 9 -3.06 2.24 17.18
CA TYR A 9 -4.20 3.05 16.74
C TYR A 9 -5.46 2.22 16.49
N LYS A 10 -5.36 0.89 16.41
CA LYS A 10 -6.49 0.02 16.09
C LYS A 10 -7.56 -0.06 17.19
N ALA A 11 -7.22 0.31 18.42
CA ALA A 11 -8.18 0.38 19.51
C ALA A 11 -9.07 1.63 19.44
N GLU A 12 -8.49 2.74 18.96
CA GLU A 12 -9.18 4.03 18.82
C GLU A 12 -9.90 4.14 17.46
N PHE A 13 -9.30 3.57 16.41
CA PHE A 13 -9.80 3.61 15.05
C PHE A 13 -10.09 2.20 14.54
N GLU A 14 -11.29 1.69 14.84
CA GLU A 14 -11.71 0.31 14.51
C GLU A 14 -11.60 0.01 13.00
N TRP A 15 -11.89 0.99 12.14
CA TRP A 15 -11.78 0.87 10.68
C TRP A 15 -10.35 0.51 10.20
N LEU A 16 -9.31 0.79 11.00
CA LEU A 16 -7.94 0.35 10.69
C LEU A 16 -7.75 -1.17 10.76
N LYS A 17 -8.69 -1.92 11.35
CA LYS A 17 -8.68 -3.39 11.35
C LYS A 17 -9.19 -3.97 10.03
N GLU A 18 -9.98 -3.21 9.29
CA GLU A 18 -10.49 -3.59 7.97
C GLU A 18 -9.41 -3.47 6.89
N VAL A 19 -8.51 -2.49 7.06
CA VAL A 19 -7.41 -2.22 6.12
C VAL A 19 -6.27 -3.24 6.27
N ASP A 20 -5.59 -3.51 5.16
CA ASP A 20 -4.36 -4.28 5.14
C ASP A 20 -3.27 -3.62 6.01
N SER A 21 -2.63 -4.40 6.89
CA SER A 21 -1.59 -3.91 7.80
C SER A 21 -0.35 -3.41 7.05
N LEU A 22 -0.02 -4.01 5.90
CA LEU A 22 1.14 -3.60 5.11
C LEU A 22 0.88 -2.29 4.37
N ALA A 23 -0.36 -2.05 3.92
CA ALA A 23 -0.77 -0.75 3.39
C ALA A 23 -0.62 0.37 4.45
N LEU A 24 -1.02 0.11 5.70
CA LEU A 24 -0.84 1.06 6.80
C LEU A 24 0.64 1.32 7.11
N ALA A 25 1.47 0.27 7.10
CA ALA A 25 2.92 0.41 7.29
C ALA A 25 3.56 1.25 6.17
N ASN A 26 3.18 1.02 4.91
CA ASN A 26 3.66 1.81 3.78
C ASN A 26 3.23 3.29 3.90
N ALA A 27 2.02 3.59 4.39
CA ALA A 27 1.59 4.96 4.63
C ALA A 27 2.49 5.68 5.66
N GLN A 28 2.87 4.99 6.73
CA GLN A 28 3.81 5.51 7.73
C GLN A 28 5.21 5.73 7.16
N LEU A 29 5.72 4.81 6.32
CA LEU A 29 7.02 4.95 5.66
C LEU A 29 7.05 6.14 4.68
N ASN A 30 5.95 6.37 3.96
CA ASN A 30 5.81 7.52 3.08
C ASN A 30 5.89 8.84 3.87
N LEU A 31 5.20 8.91 5.01
CA LEU A 31 5.25 10.08 5.90
C LEU A 31 6.67 10.33 6.42
N GLN A 32 7.34 9.27 6.90
CA GLN A 32 8.73 9.37 7.38
C GLN A 32 9.67 9.88 6.28
N THR A 33 9.49 9.39 5.05
CA THR A 33 10.28 9.82 3.90
C THR A 33 10.04 11.29 3.56
N ALA A 34 8.78 11.74 3.60
CA ALA A 34 8.42 13.13 3.35
C ALA A 34 9.10 14.08 4.36
N TYR A 35 9.00 13.79 5.67
CA TYR A 35 9.69 14.58 6.70
C TYR A 35 11.20 14.54 6.57
N LYS A 36 11.78 13.37 6.27
CA LYS A 36 13.22 13.24 6.03
C LYS A 36 13.68 14.13 4.87
N ASN A 37 12.89 14.25 3.82
CA ASN A 37 13.19 15.12 2.68
C ASN A 37 13.03 16.61 3.03
N PHE A 38 12.01 16.96 3.82
CA PHE A 38 11.81 18.31 4.34
C PHE A 38 13.00 18.79 5.16
N PHE A 39 13.44 18.02 6.17
CA PHE A 39 14.59 18.38 7.01
C PHE A 39 15.93 18.37 6.25
N ARG A 40 16.00 17.71 5.09
CA ARG A 40 17.16 17.75 4.18
C ARG A 40 17.15 18.96 3.24
N GLY A 41 16.13 19.81 3.30
CA GLY A 41 15.96 20.96 2.41
C GLY A 41 15.63 20.58 0.97
N LYS A 42 15.11 19.37 0.72
CA LYS A 42 14.79 18.91 -0.65
C LYS A 42 13.36 19.25 -1.08
N ASN A 43 12.43 19.26 -0.13
CA ASN A 43 11.01 19.48 -0.36
C ASN A 43 10.43 20.42 0.70
N ASP A 44 9.27 21.00 0.42
CA ASP A 44 8.48 21.77 1.38
C ASP A 44 7.87 20.90 2.49
N PHE A 45 7.22 21.57 3.46
CA PHE A 45 6.59 20.91 4.58
C PHE A 45 5.55 19.87 4.10
N PRO A 46 5.58 18.62 4.60
CA PRO A 46 4.64 17.59 4.19
C PRO A 46 3.18 18.00 4.45
N THR A 47 2.33 17.85 3.44
CA THR A 47 0.89 18.13 3.53
C THR A 47 0.08 16.84 3.45
N PHE A 48 -1.16 16.89 3.96
CA PHE A 48 -2.09 15.78 3.80
C PHE A 48 -2.49 15.61 2.33
N LYS A 49 -2.65 14.34 1.92
CA LYS A 49 -3.13 14.00 0.59
C LYS A 49 -4.56 14.52 0.39
N SER A 50 -4.80 15.20 -0.74
CA SER A 50 -6.12 15.69 -1.10
C SER A 50 -7.03 14.53 -1.52
N LYS A 51 -8.35 14.70 -1.31
CA LYS A 51 -9.36 13.75 -1.81
C LYS A 51 -9.39 13.67 -3.34
N LYS A 52 -8.94 14.73 -4.02
CA LYS A 52 -8.87 14.82 -5.50
C LYS A 52 -7.64 14.13 -6.08
N ASP A 53 -6.66 13.76 -5.24
CA ASP A 53 -5.44 13.11 -5.71
C ASP A 53 -5.68 11.66 -6.12
N ARG A 54 -4.74 11.11 -6.91
CA ARG A 54 -4.78 9.73 -7.39
C ARG A 54 -4.96 8.73 -6.24
N LYS A 55 -6.10 8.04 -6.19
CA LYS A 55 -6.39 7.01 -5.19
C LYS A 55 -5.57 5.77 -5.50
N SER A 56 -4.58 5.51 -4.67
CA SER A 56 -3.71 4.34 -4.81
C SER A 56 -3.16 3.93 -3.45
N TYR A 57 -2.90 2.64 -3.30
CA TYR A 57 -2.20 2.10 -2.15
C TYR A 57 -1.27 0.97 -2.60
N THR A 58 -0.24 0.72 -1.79
CA THR A 58 0.74 -0.33 -2.04
C THR A 58 0.73 -1.29 -0.87
N THR A 59 0.72 -2.58 -1.16
CA THR A 59 0.88 -3.67 -0.20
C THR A 59 2.10 -4.51 -0.57
N ASN A 60 2.80 -5.03 0.43
CA ASN A 60 4.04 -5.77 0.24
C ASN A 60 3.77 -7.26 0.33
N VAL A 61 4.59 -8.07 -0.35
CA VAL A 61 4.46 -9.53 -0.27
C VAL A 61 5.09 -10.01 1.04
N VAL A 62 4.30 -10.71 1.86
CA VAL A 62 4.75 -11.37 3.08
C VAL A 62 4.04 -12.73 3.16
N ASN A 63 4.81 -13.81 3.30
CA ASN A 63 4.30 -15.17 3.50
C ASN A 63 3.21 -15.60 2.50
N GLY A 64 3.33 -15.22 1.21
CA GLY A 64 2.36 -15.60 0.17
C GLY A 64 0.97 -14.97 0.32
N ASN A 65 0.87 -13.81 0.98
CA ASN A 65 -0.37 -13.03 1.08
C ASN A 65 -0.88 -12.54 -0.29
N ILE A 66 0.04 -12.29 -1.23
CA ILE A 66 -0.25 -11.82 -2.59
C ILE A 66 0.22 -12.88 -3.57
N MET A 67 -0.69 -13.34 -4.43
CA MET A 67 -0.43 -14.39 -5.40
C MET A 67 -1.20 -14.11 -6.69
N LEU A 68 -0.60 -14.42 -7.83
CA LEU A 68 -1.27 -14.42 -9.12
C LEU A 68 -1.70 -15.84 -9.44
N LEU A 69 -3.00 -16.06 -9.65
CA LEU A 69 -3.58 -17.38 -9.86
C LEU A 69 -4.65 -17.27 -10.95
N ASN A 70 -4.44 -17.90 -12.11
CA ASN A 70 -5.45 -18.08 -13.16
C ASN A 70 -6.28 -16.81 -13.45
N GLY A 71 -5.63 -15.69 -13.78
CA GLY A 71 -6.29 -14.42 -14.08
C GLY A 71 -6.89 -13.71 -12.86
N HIS A 72 -6.55 -14.12 -11.64
CA HIS A 72 -6.91 -13.47 -10.39
C HIS A 72 -5.66 -13.06 -9.62
N ILE A 73 -5.80 -11.99 -8.84
CA ILE A 73 -4.84 -11.60 -7.83
C ILE A 73 -5.44 -11.81 -6.45
N LYS A 74 -4.74 -12.60 -5.61
CA LYS A 74 -5.02 -12.69 -4.19
C LYS A 74 -4.44 -11.46 -3.51
N LEU A 75 -5.24 -10.77 -2.73
CA LEU A 75 -4.84 -9.60 -1.95
C LEU A 75 -5.24 -9.78 -0.48
N PRO A 76 -4.46 -9.20 0.45
CA PRO A 76 -4.88 -9.12 1.85
C PRO A 76 -6.19 -8.34 1.95
N LYS A 77 -7.12 -8.84 2.77
CA LYS A 77 -8.47 -8.29 3.05
C LYS A 77 -9.45 -8.31 1.86
N LEU A 78 -8.99 -8.03 0.65
CA LEU A 78 -9.81 -8.03 -0.58
C LEU A 78 -9.99 -9.42 -1.22
N LYS A 79 -9.30 -10.45 -0.73
CA LYS A 79 -9.36 -11.83 -1.23
C LYS A 79 -8.96 -11.93 -2.71
N MET A 80 -9.60 -12.81 -3.48
CA MET A 80 -9.34 -13.01 -4.91
C MET A 80 -10.07 -11.96 -5.72
N VAL A 81 -9.32 -11.15 -6.47
CA VAL A 81 -9.84 -10.13 -7.36
C VAL A 81 -9.52 -10.52 -8.80
N ARG A 82 -10.53 -10.52 -9.67
CA ARG A 82 -10.33 -10.80 -11.09
C ARG A 82 -9.52 -9.69 -11.74
N ILE A 83 -8.51 -10.06 -12.51
CA ILE A 83 -7.66 -9.10 -13.24
C ILE A 83 -7.67 -9.39 -14.74
N LYS A 84 -7.56 -8.33 -15.54
CA LYS A 84 -7.18 -8.44 -16.94
C LYS A 84 -5.66 -8.29 -17.02
N GLN A 85 -4.96 -9.41 -17.05
CA GLN A 85 -3.50 -9.41 -17.11
C GLN A 85 -3.02 -8.93 -18.48
N HIS A 86 -2.26 -7.84 -18.51
CA HIS A 86 -1.70 -7.29 -19.75
C HIS A 86 -0.48 -8.08 -20.25
N ARG A 87 0.35 -8.61 -19.34
CA ARG A 87 1.55 -9.40 -19.64
C ARG A 87 1.72 -10.52 -18.63
N GLU A 88 2.18 -11.67 -19.08
CA GLU A 88 2.57 -12.77 -18.21
C GLU A 88 3.84 -12.41 -17.42
N ILE A 89 3.92 -12.90 -16.17
CA ILE A 89 5.10 -12.72 -15.32
C ILE A 89 6.04 -13.90 -15.60
N PRO A 90 7.30 -13.68 -15.99
CA PRO A 90 8.24 -14.77 -16.21
C PRO A 90 8.46 -15.59 -14.93
N GLN A 91 8.67 -16.90 -15.05
CA GLN A 91 8.79 -17.82 -13.91
C GLN A 91 9.90 -17.46 -12.91
N ASP A 92 10.99 -16.83 -13.39
CA ASP A 92 12.11 -16.44 -12.54
C ASP A 92 11.85 -15.17 -11.70
N HIS A 93 10.70 -14.52 -11.87
CA HIS A 93 10.37 -13.28 -11.19
C HIS A 93 9.52 -13.49 -9.94
N VAL A 94 9.98 -12.87 -8.84
CA VAL A 94 9.25 -12.84 -7.57
C VAL A 94 8.53 -11.50 -7.41
N ILE A 95 7.23 -11.56 -7.10
CA ILE A 95 6.44 -10.37 -6.76
C ILE A 95 6.92 -9.86 -5.39
N LYS A 96 7.37 -8.60 -5.33
CA LYS A 96 7.82 -7.95 -4.07
C LYS A 96 6.74 -7.10 -3.43
N SER A 97 5.94 -6.42 -4.25
CA SER A 97 4.86 -5.55 -3.81
C SER A 97 3.80 -5.45 -4.91
N CYS A 98 2.59 -5.09 -4.52
CA CYS A 98 1.48 -4.78 -5.42
C CYS A 98 0.97 -3.36 -5.14
N THR A 99 0.85 -2.56 -6.18
CA THR A 99 0.21 -1.23 -6.11
C THR A 99 -1.10 -1.27 -6.86
N ILE A 100 -2.18 -0.89 -6.18
CA ILE A 100 -3.51 -0.77 -6.76
C ILE A 100 -3.83 0.70 -6.87
N SER A 101 -4.30 1.12 -8.04
CA SER A 101 -4.66 2.50 -8.32
C SER A 101 -5.99 2.57 -9.05
N MET A 102 -6.80 3.56 -8.69
CA MET A 102 -8.04 3.89 -9.38
C MET A 102 -7.73 4.83 -10.55
N THR A 103 -8.30 4.54 -11.72
CA THR A 103 -8.24 5.42 -12.89
C THR A 103 -9.11 6.67 -12.69
N PRO A 104 -8.82 7.78 -13.40
CA PRO A 104 -9.64 8.99 -13.31
C PRO A 104 -11.11 8.78 -13.71
N THR A 105 -11.36 7.79 -14.56
CA THR A 105 -12.69 7.42 -15.06
C THR A 105 -13.54 6.60 -14.09
N GLY A 106 -12.96 6.17 -12.95
CA GLY A 106 -13.56 5.14 -12.10
C GLY A 106 -13.15 3.76 -12.55
#